data_AF-A0A5N7JZT1-F1
#
_entry.id   AF-A0A5N7JZT1-F1
#
_cell.length_a   1.000
_cell.length_b   1.000
_cell.length_c   1.000
_cell.angle_alpha   90.00
_cell.angle_beta   90.00
_cell.angle_gamma   90.00
#
_symmetry.space_group_name_H-M   'P 1'
#
loop_
_entity.id
_entity.type
_entity.pdbx_description
1 polymer ?
#
loop_
_entity_poly.entity_id
_entity_poly.type
_entity_poly.pdbx_seq_one_letter_code
_entity_poly.pdbx_strand_id
1 'polypeptide(L)'
;MVLKKVVLHITGQWGTRELDMSLQQASILIRDEPSETVRPFPISGPLVFQAQCQWFFRTAGPKRYIRKILECRALDANGVLQKQLAGAALQRDQLAGKTVKMVLTVAKEEKPYFDRYWIKTTSGWKPCKGNWGRDIEELCVNPPQFKPFKMPDGRDCTVYPNCTE
;
A
#
# COMPACT_ATOMS: atom_id res chain seq x y z
N MET A 1 24.22 3.21 25.76
CA MET A 1 23.68 2.74 24.45
C MET A 1 22.19 2.48 24.62
N VAL A 2 21.32 2.93 23.71
CA VAL A 2 19.86 2.78 23.84
C VAL A 2 19.21 2.34 22.51
N LEU A 3 18.27 1.40 22.56
CA LEU A 3 17.56 0.87 21.39
C LEU A 3 16.45 1.82 20.92
N LYS A 4 16.65 2.62 19.87
CA LYS A 4 15.65 3.65 19.46
C LYS A 4 14.59 3.16 18.47
N LYS A 5 14.91 2.17 17.62
CA LYS A 5 14.01 1.72 16.55
C LYS A 5 14.36 0.31 16.07
N VAL A 6 13.33 -0.44 15.66
CA VAL A 6 13.47 -1.65 14.83
C VAL A 6 12.84 -1.35 13.47
N VAL A 7 13.54 -1.65 12.38
CA VAL A 7 13.10 -1.40 11.01
C VAL A 7 12.94 -2.72 10.28
N LEU A 8 11.81 -2.90 9.60
CA LEU A 8 11.57 -4.00 8.69
C LEU A 8 11.48 -3.46 7.27
N HIS A 9 12.25 -4.05 6.36
CA HIS A 9 12.13 -3.82 4.93
C HIS A 9 11.17 -4.85 4.34
N ILE A 10 10.17 -4.37 3.61
CA ILE A 10 9.14 -5.19 2.98
C ILE A 10 9.29 -4.98 1.48
N THR A 11 9.58 -6.06 0.75
CA THR A 11 9.70 -6.05 -0.70
C THR A 11 8.55 -6.86 -1.29
N GLY A 12 7.78 -6.23 -2.18
CA GLY A 12 6.81 -6.91 -3.02
C GLY A 12 7.34 -7.00 -4.45
N GLN A 13 7.27 -8.18 -5.07
CA GLN A 13 7.60 -8.37 -6.48
C GLN A 13 6.34 -8.76 -7.24
N TRP A 14 6.10 -8.12 -8.38
CA TRP A 14 4.89 -8.32 -9.19
C TRP A 14 5.19 -8.74 -10.63
N GLY A 15 6.46 -8.78 -11.04
CA GLY A 15 6.90 -9.24 -12.35
C GLY A 15 8.29 -9.88 -12.31
N THR A 16 8.75 -10.38 -13.45
CA THR A 16 10.01 -11.12 -13.57
C THR A 16 11.24 -10.24 -13.63
N ARG A 17 11.10 -8.97 -14.03
CA ARG A 17 12.21 -8.02 -14.04
C ARG A 17 12.53 -7.57 -12.62
N GLU A 18 13.79 -7.28 -12.37
CA GLU A 18 14.25 -6.74 -11.08
C GLU A 18 13.44 -5.50 -10.68
N LEU A 19 13.21 -4.57 -11.61
CA LEU A 19 12.45 -3.34 -11.33
C LEU A 19 10.93 -3.53 -11.28
N ASP A 20 10.41 -4.74 -11.48
CA ASP A 20 8.99 -5.05 -11.27
C ASP A 20 8.74 -5.40 -9.78
N MET A 21 9.22 -4.52 -8.91
CA MET A 21 9.11 -4.60 -7.47
C MET A 21 8.70 -3.27 -6.84
N SER A 22 8.30 -3.32 -5.58
CA SER A 22 8.03 -2.16 -4.75
C SER A 22 8.60 -2.39 -3.35
N LEU A 23 9.30 -1.37 -2.84
CA LEU A 23 9.91 -1.37 -1.52
C LEU A 23 9.03 -0.59 -0.55
N GLN A 24 8.86 -1.13 0.64
CA GLN A 24 8.16 -0.50 1.73
C GLN A 24 8.91 -0.71 3.04
N GLN A 25 8.65 0.16 4.01
CA GLN A 25 9.20 0.03 5.35
C GLN A 25 8.08 -0.07 6.40
N ALA A 26 8.36 -0.87 7.42
CA ALA A 26 7.63 -0.86 8.68
C ALA A 26 8.59 -0.57 9.82
N SER A 27 8.09 0.01 10.91
CA SER A 27 8.97 0.27 12.05
C SER A 27 8.29 0.27 13.41
N ILE A 28 9.06 -0.21 14.39
CA ILE A 28 8.74 -0.11 15.80
C ILE A 28 9.63 0.98 16.39
N LEU A 29 9.02 2.10 16.78
CA LEU A 29 9.69 3.21 17.45
C LEU A 29 9.70 2.97 18.95
N ILE A 30 10.83 3.23 19.61
CA ILE A 30 10.99 3.03 21.04
C ILE A 30 11.25 4.38 21.69
N ARG A 31 10.28 4.85 22.49
CA ARG A 31 10.25 6.17 23.11
C ARG A 31 10.48 6.08 24.61
N ASP A 32 11.00 7.16 25.17
CA ASP A 32 11.27 7.30 26.60
C ASP A 32 10.01 7.81 27.33
N GLU A 33 9.34 8.82 26.77
CA GLU A 33 8.10 9.38 27.33
C GLU A 33 6.85 8.63 26.84
N PRO A 34 5.84 8.46 27.70
CA PRO A 34 4.51 8.03 27.27
C PRO A 34 3.93 9.09 26.32
N SER A 35 3.43 8.66 25.17
CA SER A 35 2.56 9.50 24.34
C SER A 35 1.22 8.81 24.19
N GLU A 36 0.17 9.56 23.86
CA GLU A 36 -1.17 8.99 23.60
C GLU A 36 -1.15 7.86 22.54
N THR A 37 -0.12 7.83 21.68
CA THR A 37 0.05 6.81 20.64
C THR A 37 0.78 5.54 21.12
N VAL A 38 1.34 5.52 22.34
CA VAL A 38 2.07 4.37 22.88
C VAL A 38 1.07 3.41 23.52
N ARG A 39 0.98 2.19 22.96
CA ARG A 39 0.16 1.14 23.56
C ARG A 39 0.90 0.52 24.74
N PRO A 40 0.27 0.41 25.93
CA PRO A 40 0.88 -0.28 27.05
C PRO A 40 1.02 -1.77 26.74
N PHE A 41 2.06 -2.40 27.30
CA PHE A 41 2.18 -3.85 27.21
C PHE A 41 1.08 -4.56 28.02
N PRO A 42 0.50 -5.66 27.51
CA PRO A 42 -0.45 -6.43 28.29
C PRO A 42 0.24 -7.11 29.48
N ILE A 43 -0.56 -7.43 30.52
CA ILE A 43 -0.10 -8.14 31.72
C ILE A 43 0.47 -9.53 31.33
N SER A 44 -0.17 -10.20 30.38
CA SER A 44 0.27 -11.48 29.82
C SER A 44 0.15 -11.48 28.30
N GLY A 45 1.00 -12.28 27.65
CA GLY A 45 1.02 -12.44 26.19
C GLY A 45 1.76 -11.32 25.43
N PRO A 46 1.84 -11.44 24.09
CA PRO A 46 2.54 -10.47 23.27
C PRO A 46 1.68 -9.22 23.02
N LEU A 47 2.35 -8.08 22.87
CA LEU A 47 1.71 -6.88 22.32
C LEU A 47 1.59 -7.03 20.80
N VAL A 48 0.36 -7.10 20.30
CA VAL A 48 0.06 -7.40 18.90
C VAL A 48 -0.25 -6.12 18.12
N PHE A 49 0.42 -5.93 16.98
CA PHE A 49 0.13 -4.89 16.01
C PHE A 49 -0.24 -5.53 14.69
N GLN A 50 -1.31 -5.04 14.09
CA GLN A 50 -1.80 -5.52 12.81
C GLN A 50 -1.49 -4.50 11.71
N ALA A 51 -1.21 -4.99 10.53
CA ALA A 51 -0.98 -4.18 9.34
C ALA A 51 -1.50 -4.88 8.11
N GLN A 52 -1.89 -4.09 7.11
CA GLN A 52 -2.31 -4.58 5.81
C GLN A 52 -1.48 -3.91 4.72
N CYS A 53 -0.91 -4.75 3.86
CA CYS A 53 -0.27 -4.36 2.62
C CYS A 53 -1.31 -4.38 1.50
N GLN A 54 -1.35 -3.32 0.72
CA GLN A 54 -2.26 -3.13 -0.40
C GLN A 54 -1.43 -2.88 -1.64
N TRP A 55 -1.69 -3.68 -2.67
CA TRP A 55 -1.17 -3.40 -4.01
C TRP A 55 -2.00 -2.31 -4.66
N PHE A 56 -1.35 -1.24 -5.06
CA PHE A 56 -1.88 -0.20 -5.91
C PHE A 56 -1.34 -0.35 -7.32
N PHE A 57 -2.11 0.10 -8.30
CA PHE A 57 -1.68 0.17 -9.68
C PHE A 57 -1.92 1.56 -10.27
N ARG A 58 -1.07 1.92 -11.24
CA ARG A 58 -1.23 3.12 -12.06
C ARG A 58 -0.55 2.94 -13.41
N THR A 59 -0.87 3.80 -14.35
CA THR A 59 -0.08 3.96 -15.57
C THR A 59 1.19 4.80 -15.30
N ALA A 60 2.27 4.51 -16.03
CA ALA A 60 3.55 5.20 -15.91
C ALA A 60 4.17 5.53 -17.27
N GLY A 61 4.65 6.76 -17.39
CA GLY A 61 5.30 7.28 -18.60
C GLY A 61 4.35 7.46 -19.79
N PRO A 62 4.84 8.02 -20.91
CA PRO A 62 4.01 8.30 -22.10
C PRO A 62 3.48 7.02 -22.77
N LYS A 63 4.16 5.88 -22.56
CA LYS A 63 3.70 4.58 -23.05
C LYS A 63 2.63 3.93 -22.16
N ARG A 64 2.28 4.54 -21.02
CA ARG A 64 1.18 4.13 -20.13
C ARG A 64 1.25 2.67 -19.67
N TYR A 65 2.44 2.22 -19.29
CA TYR A 65 2.60 0.88 -18.72
C TYR A 65 2.04 0.81 -17.30
N ILE A 66 1.37 -0.29 -16.95
CA ILE A 66 1.00 -0.58 -15.56
C ILE A 66 2.26 -0.74 -14.71
N ARG A 67 2.29 -0.01 -13.60
CA ARG A 67 3.24 -0.19 -12.50
C ARG A 67 2.45 -0.41 -11.22
N LYS A 68 2.97 -1.30 -10.36
CA LYS A 68 2.38 -1.56 -9.05
C LYS A 68 3.23 -0.98 -7.92
N ILE A 69 2.54 -0.53 -6.89
CA ILE A 69 3.12 0.06 -5.68
C ILE A 69 2.54 -0.71 -4.49
N LEU A 70 3.39 -1.22 -3.62
CA LEU A 70 2.99 -1.87 -2.39
C LEU A 70 3.01 -0.84 -1.27
N GLU A 71 1.86 -0.59 -0.63
CA GLU A 71 1.86 0.15 0.63
C GLU A 71 1.33 -0.71 1.77
N CYS A 72 2.15 -0.86 2.81
CA CYS A 72 1.76 -1.48 4.07
C CYS A 72 1.45 -0.42 5.12
N ARG A 73 0.20 -0.40 5.60
CA ARG A 73 -0.28 0.53 6.60
C ARG A 73 -0.77 -0.20 7.85
N ALA A 74 -0.74 0.48 8.99
CA ALA A 74 -1.22 -0.08 10.24
C ALA A 74 -2.73 -0.26 10.23
N LEU A 75 -3.21 -1.25 10.98
CA LEU A 75 -4.61 -1.43 11.30
C LEU A 75 -4.83 -1.03 12.77
N ASP A 76 -5.94 -0.38 13.06
CA ASP A 76 -6.36 -0.15 14.45
C ASP A 76 -6.93 -1.43 15.08
N ALA A 77 -7.40 -1.32 16.33
CA ALA A 77 -7.96 -2.46 17.06
C ALA A 77 -9.23 -3.04 16.41
N ASN A 78 -9.92 -2.26 15.58
CA ASN A 78 -11.14 -2.67 14.86
C ASN A 78 -10.82 -3.18 13.44
N GLY A 79 -9.54 -3.25 13.05
CA GLY A 79 -9.14 -3.65 11.72
C GLY A 79 -9.31 -2.56 10.67
N VAL A 80 -9.43 -1.29 11.05
CA VAL A 80 -9.54 -0.16 10.12
C VAL A 80 -8.16 0.33 9.71
N LEU A 81 -7.96 0.49 8.39
CA LEU A 81 -6.72 0.97 7.80
C LEU A 81 -6.42 2.42 8.23
N GLN A 82 -5.23 2.62 8.77
CA GLN A 82 -4.76 3.92 9.24
C GLN A 82 -3.91 4.61 8.16
N LYS A 83 -3.71 5.93 8.31
CA LYS A 83 -2.79 6.68 7.44
C LYS A 83 -1.32 6.34 7.71
N GLN A 84 -1.01 5.94 8.94
CA GLN A 84 0.35 5.60 9.34
C GLN A 84 0.83 4.31 8.68
N LEU A 85 2.12 4.27 8.37
CA LEU A 85 2.79 3.06 7.89
C LEU A 85 2.68 1.93 8.92
N ALA A 86 2.83 0.70 8.45
CA ALA A 86 2.87 -0.46 9.31
C ALA A 86 3.94 -0.28 10.41
N GLY A 87 3.55 -0.51 11.66
CA GLY A 87 4.46 -0.22 12.77
C GLY A 87 3.75 0.04 14.09
N ALA A 88 4.55 0.49 15.06
CA ALA A 88 4.11 0.76 16.42
C ALA A 88 5.05 1.76 17.12
N ALA A 89 4.55 2.36 18.20
CA ALA A 89 5.37 3.04 19.19
C ALA A 89 5.27 2.30 20.53
N LEU A 90 6.43 2.06 21.16
CA LEU A 90 6.57 1.33 22.43
C LEU A 90 7.32 2.17 23.46
N GLN A 91 6.99 1.97 24.73
CA GLN A 91 7.73 2.56 25.84
C GLN A 91 8.98 1.72 26.16
N ARG A 92 10.12 2.39 26.38
CA ARG A 92 11.42 1.75 26.58
C ARG A 92 11.49 0.94 27.87
N ASP A 93 11.03 1.52 28.97
CA ASP A 93 11.02 0.93 30.32
C ASP A 93 10.19 -0.36 30.40
N GLN A 94 9.15 -0.48 29.56
CA GLN A 94 8.29 -1.66 29.51
C GLN A 94 8.80 -2.76 28.56
N LEU A 95 9.86 -2.54 27.79
CA LEU A 95 10.26 -3.46 26.70
C LEU A 95 10.99 -4.71 27.20
N ALA A 96 11.72 -4.62 28.32
CA ALA A 96 12.59 -5.69 28.80
C ALA A 96 11.80 -6.98 29.08
N GLY A 97 12.22 -8.09 28.46
CA GLY A 97 11.56 -9.40 28.63
C GLY A 97 10.18 -9.52 27.99
N LYS A 98 9.71 -8.52 27.23
CA LYS A 98 8.41 -8.56 26.54
C LYS A 98 8.53 -9.07 25.12
N THR A 99 7.42 -9.61 24.63
CA THR A 99 7.28 -10.04 23.22
C THR A 99 6.39 -9.06 22.46
N VAL A 100 6.83 -8.68 21.26
CA VAL A 100 6.06 -7.88 20.32
C VAL A 100 5.76 -8.74 19.10
N LYS A 101 4.50 -8.79 18.67
CA LYS A 101 4.05 -9.55 17.50
C LYS A 101 3.49 -8.61 16.45
N MET A 102 4.03 -8.69 15.23
CA MET A 102 3.47 -8.00 14.07
C MET A 102 2.73 -9.01 13.20
N VAL A 103 1.48 -8.70 12.85
CA VAL A 103 0.65 -9.48 11.93
C VAL A 103 0.48 -8.68 10.65
N LEU A 104 1.08 -9.16 9.56
CA LEU A 104 0.96 -8.59 8.23
C LEU A 104 -0.06 -9.37 7.40
N THR A 105 -0.95 -8.66 6.74
CA THR A 105 -1.91 -9.21 5.77
C THR A 105 -1.70 -8.55 4.41
N VAL A 106 -2.12 -9.21 3.34
CA VAL A 106 -2.10 -8.64 1.98
C VAL A 106 -3.55 -8.57 1.49
N ALA A 107 -3.97 -7.39 1.03
CA ALA A 107 -5.29 -7.19 0.46
C ALA A 107 -5.45 -8.02 -0.83
N LYS A 108 -6.62 -8.64 -1.00
CA LYS A 108 -6.90 -9.53 -2.14
C LYS A 108 -7.11 -8.78 -3.46
N GLU A 109 -7.75 -7.62 -3.39
CA GLU A 109 -8.03 -6.79 -4.55
C GLU A 109 -6.99 -5.68 -4.65
N GLU A 110 -6.54 -5.36 -5.87
CA GLU A 110 -5.71 -4.19 -6.12
C GLU A 110 -6.56 -2.93 -6.31
N LYS A 111 -5.97 -1.75 -6.04
CA LYS A 111 -6.67 -0.47 -6.16
C LYS A 111 -5.91 0.53 -7.03
N PRO A 112 -6.60 1.47 -7.70
CA PRO A 112 -5.94 2.60 -8.33
C PRO A 112 -5.10 3.37 -7.30
N TYR A 113 -3.89 3.77 -7.67
CA TYR A 113 -3.04 4.59 -6.81
C TYR A 113 -3.62 5.99 -6.60
N PHE A 114 -4.23 6.56 -7.63
CA PHE A 114 -4.89 7.85 -7.55
C PHE A 114 -6.41 7.70 -7.50
N ASP A 115 -7.01 8.31 -6.48
CA ASP A 115 -8.45 8.35 -6.32
C ASP A 115 -9.11 9.11 -7.48
N ARG A 116 -10.13 8.49 -8.09
CA ARG A 116 -10.93 9.04 -9.21
C ARG A 116 -10.20 9.20 -10.55
N TYR A 117 -9.12 8.46 -10.76
CA TYR A 117 -8.43 8.38 -12.07
C TYR A 117 -8.83 7.12 -12.86
N TRP A 118 -9.50 6.18 -12.19
CA TRP A 118 -10.04 4.96 -12.76
C TRP A 118 -11.47 4.75 -12.29
N ILE A 119 -12.27 4.13 -13.13
CA ILE A 119 -13.66 3.75 -12.82
C ILE A 119 -13.74 2.24 -12.71
N LYS A 120 -14.30 1.74 -11.60
CA LYS A 120 -14.62 0.32 -11.41
C LYS A 120 -15.87 0.00 -12.22
N THR A 121 -15.74 -0.86 -13.22
CA THR A 121 -16.82 -1.45 -14.02
C THR A 121 -17.07 -2.89 -13.57
N THR A 122 -18.04 -3.56 -14.21
CA THR A 122 -18.30 -5.00 -14.03
C THR A 122 -17.12 -5.87 -14.49
N SER A 123 -16.39 -5.44 -15.52
CA SER A 123 -15.25 -6.16 -16.10
C SER A 123 -13.90 -5.84 -15.46
N GLY A 124 -13.80 -4.76 -14.67
CA GLY A 124 -12.56 -4.39 -13.97
C GLY A 124 -12.41 -2.89 -13.80
N TRP A 125 -11.19 -2.38 -13.92
CA TRP A 125 -10.91 -0.94 -13.82
C TRP A 125 -10.60 -0.35 -15.19
N LYS A 126 -11.28 0.74 -15.57
CA LYS A 126 -11.01 1.51 -16.79
C LYS A 126 -10.32 2.82 -16.46
N PRO A 127 -9.18 3.15 -17.07
CA PRO A 127 -8.47 4.39 -16.77
C PRO A 127 -9.12 5.55 -17.51
N CYS A 128 -9.25 6.66 -16.82
CA CYS A 128 -9.80 7.87 -17.40
C CYS A 128 -8.81 8.54 -18.34
N LYS A 129 -9.37 9.16 -19.39
CA LYS A 129 -8.65 9.97 -20.36
C LYS A 129 -8.40 11.38 -19.84
N GLY A 130 -9.30 11.91 -18.99
CA GLY A 130 -9.28 13.30 -18.52
C GLY A 130 -9.56 14.31 -19.62
N ASN A 131 -9.08 15.54 -19.44
CA ASN A 131 -9.31 16.69 -20.34
C ASN A 131 -8.05 17.50 -20.68
N TRP A 132 -6.88 17.13 -20.15
CA TRP A 132 -5.62 17.83 -20.41
C TRP A 132 -4.88 17.31 -21.65
N GLY A 133 -5.33 16.20 -22.22
CA GLY A 133 -4.80 15.67 -23.48
C GLY A 133 -3.36 15.16 -23.37
N ARG A 134 -2.92 14.78 -22.17
CA ARG A 134 -1.56 14.29 -21.93
C ARG A 134 -1.52 12.75 -22.02
N ASP A 135 -0.31 12.21 -22.17
CA ASP A 135 -0.10 10.76 -22.15
C ASP A 135 0.07 10.18 -20.73
N ILE A 136 -0.23 10.97 -19.70
CA ILE A 136 -0.22 10.53 -18.30
C ILE A 136 -1.62 10.16 -17.82
N GLU A 137 -1.72 9.65 -16.59
CA GLU A 137 -3.00 9.39 -15.94
C GLU A 137 -3.69 10.72 -15.59
N GLU A 138 -4.99 10.81 -15.82
CA GLU A 138 -5.76 12.03 -15.58
C GLU A 138 -7.04 11.73 -14.79
N LEU A 139 -7.51 12.75 -14.07
CA LEU A 139 -8.75 12.67 -13.30
C LEU A 139 -9.94 12.42 -14.24
N CYS A 140 -10.89 11.59 -13.82
CA CYS A 140 -12.11 11.36 -14.57
C CYS A 140 -12.94 12.65 -14.71
N VAL A 141 -13.51 12.84 -15.90
CA VAL A 141 -14.50 13.88 -16.21
C VAL A 141 -15.90 13.28 -16.29
N ASN A 142 -16.93 14.13 -16.36
CA ASN A 142 -18.32 13.72 -16.57
C ASN A 142 -18.84 14.28 -17.91
N PRO A 143 -19.29 13.45 -18.87
CA PRO A 143 -19.29 11.99 -18.85
C PRO A 143 -17.87 11.40 -18.96
N PRO A 144 -17.63 10.20 -18.41
CA PRO A 144 -16.30 9.61 -18.39
C PRO A 144 -15.84 9.22 -19.80
N GLN A 145 -14.59 9.53 -20.09
CA GLN A 145 -13.88 9.07 -21.27
C GLN A 145 -12.72 8.18 -20.85
N PHE A 146 -12.43 7.14 -21.62
CA PHE A 146 -11.39 6.16 -21.31
C PHE A 146 -10.28 6.17 -22.37
N LYS A 147 -9.09 5.73 -22.00
CA LYS A 147 -7.94 5.60 -22.91
C LYS A 147 -7.23 4.26 -22.65
N PRO A 148 -6.72 3.56 -23.66
CA PRO A 148 -5.99 2.31 -23.42
C PRO A 148 -4.72 2.51 -22.59
N PHE A 149 -4.19 1.40 -22.11
CA PHE A 149 -2.95 1.29 -21.36
C PHE A 149 -2.20 0.02 -21.78
N LYS A 150 -0.95 -0.11 -21.34
CA LYS A 150 -0.14 -1.30 -21.60
C LYS A 150 0.07 -2.12 -20.33
N MET A 151 -0.15 -3.42 -20.40
CA MET A 151 0.27 -4.33 -19.36
C MET A 151 1.80 -4.43 -19.31
N PRO A 152 2.39 -4.93 -18.21
CA PRO A 152 3.84 -4.99 -18.09
C PRO A 152 4.56 -5.83 -19.15
N ASP A 153 3.83 -6.79 -19.73
CA ASP A 153 4.26 -7.65 -20.84
C ASP A 153 4.14 -6.98 -22.23
N GLY A 154 3.61 -5.77 -22.30
CA GLY A 154 3.46 -5.00 -23.55
C GLY A 154 2.10 -5.09 -24.21
N ARG A 155 1.18 -5.94 -23.73
CA ARG A 155 -0.17 -6.05 -24.30
C ARG A 155 -0.95 -4.75 -24.13
N ASP A 156 -1.64 -4.33 -25.19
CA ASP A 156 -2.58 -3.21 -25.17
C ASP A 156 -3.92 -3.65 -24.57
N CYS A 157 -4.42 -2.89 -23.59
CA CYS A 157 -5.62 -3.21 -22.83
C CYS A 157 -6.47 -1.96 -22.55
N THR A 158 -7.77 -2.17 -22.35
CA THR A 158 -8.73 -1.11 -21.97
C THR A 158 -9.34 -1.33 -20.57
N VAL A 159 -9.17 -2.53 -20.00
CA VAL A 159 -9.69 -2.94 -18.69
C VAL A 159 -8.60 -3.67 -17.90
N TYR A 160 -8.36 -3.24 -16.65
CA TYR A 160 -7.43 -3.88 -15.71
C TYR A 160 -8.19 -4.80 -14.73
N PRO A 161 -7.64 -5.98 -14.33
CA PRO A 161 -6.35 -6.55 -14.71
C PRO A 161 -6.37 -7.48 -15.93
N ASN A 162 -7.55 -7.91 -16.38
CA ASN A 162 -7.68 -9.06 -17.27
C ASN A 162 -7.63 -8.72 -18.77
N CYS A 163 -7.67 -7.44 -19.16
CA CYS A 163 -7.70 -7.00 -20.55
C CYS A 163 -8.90 -7.49 -21.37
N THR A 164 -9.98 -7.89 -20.70
CA THR A 164 -11.21 -8.37 -21.32
C THR A 164 -12.35 -7.40 -21.00
N GLU A 165 -13.17 -7.06 -21.99
CA GLU A 165 -14.38 -6.24 -21.82
C GLU A 165 -15.63 -7.10 -21.59
#